data_AF-A0A662WU42-F1
#
_entry.id   AF-A0A662WU42-F1
#
_cell.length_a   1.000
_cell.length_b   1.000
_cell.length_c   1.000
_cell.angle_alpha   90.00
_cell.angle_beta   90.00
_cell.angle_gamma   90.00
#
_symmetry.space_group_name_H-M   'P 1'
#
loop_
_entity.id
_entity.type
_entity.pdbx_description
1 polymer ?
#
loop_
_entity_poly.entity_id
_entity_poly.type
_entity_poly.pdbx_seq_one_letter_code
_entity_poly.pdbx_strand_id
1 'polypeptide(L)'
;MPPNEPQHRHVTLSVWLSWRSVMVVVASIVIVVSQLASYKPHFDAHLAKNRILRNLQTRPALRLNFQLKQRSMFVHGASTFDVLVAPASTQSADDNSMVYNGLATFEDDEATHEYMLVDGIAYYTTQSRSSDADAKAGCMPSGFVPPIGTVLRAIDTATTASHVVDEVKAKAECPNGVLLEFYFDGEPFLLCAHRASFSSPRDEGFKIFGEDLNIDVHFEQSIPVIAAPSIPTDVAMSCGKVPANEAISPSTLSFLTRTFSEWGHRSLRAEKANGLLSSLVSALSDDDDDSSEDSSSTCSTTKRPCVFVAGLGSSVDYGLSATDALEYFGDEIQDNAPCCSSIKYIQLATDNYAWYDATIMQRLVDLLVQVSSSSSATTGTISDTIIFAHSVANNILAGAIANGLCSLGSSTTWVAASAPMSGSMGSDYLQEACDGTLTDVVADILTLLNECPAITGRVALSYQGESYASSTLNAAYTKAQAAYSANVDAVMCSTSASGLASTLEAVYILAREVIPHKSDDNDGIVEYDSCAKGLSTSGFDDTYTSTNYLTKLNHADTTFRNGDSLFSSKKKPMKWFKNLFS
;
A
#
# COMPACT_ATOMS: atom_id res chain seq x y z
N MET A 1 90.93 -40.40 -44.25
CA MET A 1 91.07 -39.16 -45.04
C MET A 1 89.67 -38.76 -45.53
N PRO A 2 89.21 -37.52 -45.34
CA PRO A 2 89.28 -36.61 -44.18
C PRO A 2 87.89 -36.50 -43.47
N PRO A 3 87.78 -35.80 -42.32
CA PRO A 3 86.49 -35.39 -41.75
C PRO A 3 86.09 -34.00 -42.27
N ASN A 4 84.79 -33.70 -42.36
CA ASN A 4 84.28 -32.34 -42.35
C ASN A 4 82.85 -32.31 -41.78
N GLU A 5 82.63 -31.31 -40.93
CA GLU A 5 81.42 -30.98 -40.16
C GLU A 5 80.10 -30.98 -40.96
N PRO A 6 78.96 -30.97 -40.23
CA PRO A 6 78.02 -29.90 -40.53
C PRO A 6 77.52 -29.11 -39.31
N GLN A 7 77.62 -27.81 -39.50
CA GLN A 7 76.93 -26.66 -38.91
C GLN A 7 75.57 -26.91 -38.24
N HIS A 8 75.47 -26.38 -37.01
CA HIS A 8 74.23 -25.87 -36.42
C HIS A 8 73.67 -24.69 -37.23
N ARG A 9 72.39 -24.74 -37.62
CA ARG A 9 71.34 -23.70 -37.38
C ARG A 9 70.12 -23.92 -38.27
N HIS A 10 68.96 -24.11 -37.65
CA HIS A 10 67.68 -23.44 -37.92
C HIS A 10 66.50 -24.26 -37.35
N VAL A 11 66.38 -24.34 -36.01
CA VAL A 11 65.15 -24.82 -35.35
C VAL A 11 64.85 -23.91 -34.17
N THR A 12 64.60 -22.62 -34.40
CA THR A 12 64.21 -21.70 -33.31
C THR A 12 63.24 -20.60 -33.74
N LEU A 13 62.51 -20.76 -34.86
CA LEU A 13 61.40 -19.84 -35.20
C LEU A 13 60.02 -20.49 -35.27
N SER A 14 59.92 -21.81 -35.55
CA SER A 14 58.59 -22.46 -35.67
C SER A 14 57.97 -22.83 -34.32
N VAL A 15 58.78 -23.12 -33.30
CA VAL A 15 58.30 -23.53 -31.95
C VAL A 15 57.77 -22.33 -31.15
N TRP A 16 58.37 -21.15 -31.32
CA TRP A 16 57.94 -19.91 -30.64
C TRP A 16 56.62 -19.35 -31.18
N LEU A 17 56.31 -19.57 -32.47
CA LEU A 17 55.00 -19.22 -33.04
C LEU A 17 53.89 -20.15 -32.52
N SER A 18 54.18 -21.46 -32.44
CA SER A 18 53.24 -22.48 -31.95
C SER A 18 52.78 -22.23 -30.51
N TRP A 19 53.71 -21.84 -29.61
CA TRP A 19 53.38 -21.61 -28.20
C TRP A 19 52.53 -20.34 -27.99
N ARG A 20 52.76 -19.29 -28.79
CA ARG A 20 51.90 -18.10 -28.81
C ARG A 20 50.50 -18.42 -29.31
N SER A 21 50.37 -19.23 -30.36
CA SER A 21 49.05 -19.66 -30.86
C SER A 21 48.31 -20.50 -29.83
N VAL A 22 48.99 -21.43 -29.13
CA VAL A 22 48.39 -22.24 -28.06
C VAL A 22 47.97 -21.35 -26.87
N MET A 23 48.82 -20.42 -26.43
CA MET A 23 48.47 -19.50 -25.34
C MET A 23 47.31 -18.58 -25.70
N VAL A 24 47.23 -18.10 -26.96
CA VAL A 24 46.08 -17.32 -27.45
C VAL A 24 44.81 -18.17 -27.48
N VAL A 25 44.87 -19.42 -27.95
CA VAL A 25 43.71 -20.33 -27.94
C VAL A 25 43.27 -20.64 -26.51
N VAL A 26 44.19 -20.96 -25.59
CA VAL A 26 43.85 -21.21 -24.18
C VAL A 26 43.29 -19.96 -23.52
N ALA A 27 43.91 -18.79 -23.72
CA ALA A 27 43.37 -17.54 -23.21
C ALA A 27 41.98 -17.24 -23.78
N SER A 28 41.76 -17.50 -25.07
CA SER A 28 40.45 -17.32 -25.71
C SER A 28 39.41 -18.28 -25.14
N ILE A 29 39.76 -19.56 -24.91
CA ILE A 29 38.88 -20.54 -24.27
C ILE A 29 38.57 -20.14 -22.83
N VAL A 30 39.56 -19.68 -22.06
CA VAL A 30 39.35 -19.21 -20.68
C VAL A 30 38.46 -17.98 -20.66
N ILE A 31 38.66 -17.02 -21.57
CA ILE A 31 37.78 -15.85 -21.72
C ILE A 31 36.37 -16.30 -22.08
N VAL A 32 36.19 -17.18 -23.06
CA VAL A 32 34.87 -17.70 -23.46
C VAL A 32 34.20 -18.48 -22.33
N VAL A 33 34.91 -19.34 -21.61
CA VAL A 33 34.38 -20.11 -20.47
C VAL A 33 34.02 -19.19 -19.30
N SER A 34 34.84 -18.18 -19.00
CA SER A 34 34.53 -17.18 -17.97
C SER A 34 33.33 -16.30 -18.33
N GLN A 35 33.18 -15.95 -19.61
CA GLN A 35 32.00 -15.25 -20.12
C GLN A 35 30.76 -16.14 -20.07
N LEU A 36 30.85 -17.42 -20.47
CA LEU A 36 29.75 -18.37 -20.41
C LEU A 36 29.32 -18.70 -18.97
N ALA A 37 30.26 -18.84 -18.04
CA ALA A 37 29.96 -19.04 -16.63
C ALA A 37 29.25 -17.82 -16.02
N SER A 38 29.62 -16.61 -16.45
CA SER A 38 28.95 -15.36 -16.04
C SER A 38 27.59 -15.15 -16.74
N TYR A 39 27.40 -15.71 -17.94
CA TYR A 39 26.18 -15.61 -18.74
C TYR A 39 25.07 -16.58 -18.30
N LYS A 40 25.49 -17.77 -17.81
CA LYS A 40 24.56 -18.85 -17.45
C LYS A 40 23.46 -18.43 -16.46
N PRO A 41 23.72 -17.69 -15.36
CA PRO A 41 22.68 -17.28 -14.43
C PRO A 41 21.63 -16.35 -15.06
N HIS A 42 22.05 -15.39 -15.89
CA HIS A 42 21.14 -14.47 -16.59
C HIS A 42 20.32 -15.19 -17.66
N PHE A 43 20.93 -16.10 -18.39
CA PHE A 43 20.23 -16.92 -19.37
C PHE A 43 19.19 -17.83 -18.72
N ASP A 44 19.57 -18.50 -17.62
CA ASP A 44 18.66 -19.36 -16.85
C ASP A 44 17.51 -18.54 -16.26
N ALA A 45 17.77 -17.30 -15.80
CA ALA A 45 16.76 -16.35 -15.32
C ALA A 45 15.75 -15.94 -16.41
N HIS A 46 16.23 -15.56 -17.60
CA HIS A 46 15.35 -15.22 -18.72
C HIS A 46 14.51 -16.43 -19.16
N LEU A 47 15.09 -17.63 -19.17
CA LEU A 47 14.36 -18.86 -19.50
C LEU A 47 13.26 -19.15 -18.46
N ALA A 48 13.59 -19.02 -17.17
CA ALA A 48 12.65 -19.23 -16.08
C ALA A 48 11.49 -18.22 -16.12
N LYS A 49 11.79 -16.94 -16.31
CA LYS A 49 10.81 -15.86 -16.47
C LYS A 49 9.86 -16.13 -17.65
N ASN A 50 10.40 -16.44 -18.83
CA ASN A 50 9.59 -16.73 -20.01
C ASN A 50 8.69 -17.96 -19.81
N ARG A 51 9.18 -18.99 -19.11
CA ARG A 51 8.37 -20.16 -18.76
C ARG A 51 7.21 -19.78 -17.86
N ILE A 52 7.45 -18.97 -16.82
CA ILE A 52 6.41 -18.48 -15.90
C ILE A 52 5.36 -17.68 -16.67
N LEU A 53 5.78 -16.66 -17.42
CA LEU A 53 4.87 -15.81 -18.20
C LEU A 53 4.03 -16.62 -19.19
N ARG A 54 4.63 -17.60 -19.87
CA ARG A 54 3.90 -18.51 -20.77
C ARG A 54 2.91 -19.38 -20.00
N ASN A 55 3.32 -19.97 -18.89
CA ASN A 55 2.45 -20.83 -18.10
C ASN A 55 1.25 -20.04 -17.53
N LEU A 56 1.46 -18.84 -17.00
CA LEU A 56 0.38 -17.97 -16.51
C LEU A 56 -0.67 -17.63 -17.59
N GLN A 57 -0.24 -17.57 -18.86
CA GLN A 57 -1.10 -17.22 -20.00
C GLN A 57 -1.76 -18.42 -20.69
N THR A 58 -1.21 -19.63 -20.56
CA THR A 58 -1.64 -20.82 -21.33
C THR A 58 -2.21 -21.95 -20.49
N ARG A 59 -2.06 -21.90 -19.16
CA ARG A 59 -2.53 -22.95 -18.25
C ARG A 59 -4.01 -22.76 -17.86
N PRO A 60 -4.71 -23.87 -17.56
CA PRO A 60 -6.16 -23.88 -17.33
C PRO A 60 -6.59 -23.09 -16.08
N ALA A 61 -5.87 -23.20 -14.97
CA ALA A 61 -6.16 -22.42 -13.75
C ALA A 61 -4.94 -22.39 -12.83
N LEU A 62 -4.96 -21.47 -11.88
CA LEU A 62 -3.94 -21.22 -10.87
C LEU A 62 -4.59 -21.24 -9.49
N ARG A 63 -3.84 -21.71 -8.50
CA ARG A 63 -4.14 -21.50 -7.08
C ARG A 63 -3.00 -20.69 -6.49
N LEU A 64 -3.33 -19.56 -5.89
CA LEU A 64 -2.39 -18.70 -5.18
C LEU A 64 -2.65 -18.85 -3.69
N ASN A 65 -1.70 -19.43 -2.95
CA ASN A 65 -1.73 -19.48 -1.50
C ASN A 65 -1.04 -18.23 -0.96
N PHE A 66 -1.80 -17.35 -0.32
CA PHE A 66 -1.30 -16.15 0.33
C PHE A 66 -0.94 -16.44 1.78
N GLN A 67 0.18 -15.89 2.23
CA GLN A 67 0.63 -15.91 3.61
C GLN A 67 1.01 -14.49 4.03
N LEU A 68 0.17 -13.88 4.86
CA LEU A 68 0.31 -12.52 5.34
C LEU A 68 1.16 -12.50 6.62
N LYS A 69 2.12 -11.59 6.67
CA LYS A 69 3.08 -11.46 7.78
C LYS A 69 2.63 -10.46 8.84
N GLN A 70 1.85 -9.46 8.43
CA GLN A 70 1.39 -8.38 9.33
C GLN A 70 -0.08 -8.54 9.68
N ARG A 71 -0.40 -8.42 10.97
CA ARG A 71 -1.77 -8.53 11.49
C ARG A 71 -2.71 -7.46 10.94
N SER A 72 -2.20 -6.24 10.72
CA SER A 72 -2.91 -5.12 10.09
C SER A 72 -3.33 -5.40 8.64
N MET A 73 -2.91 -6.51 8.06
CA MET A 73 -3.24 -6.88 6.67
C MET A 73 -4.11 -8.13 6.60
N PHE A 74 -4.45 -8.74 7.75
CA PHE A 74 -5.28 -9.94 7.79
C PHE A 74 -6.66 -9.66 7.20
N VAL A 75 -7.15 -10.60 6.39
CA VAL A 75 -8.45 -10.47 5.74
C VAL A 75 -9.43 -11.34 6.50
N HIS A 76 -10.47 -10.74 7.10
CA HIS A 76 -11.39 -11.45 8.01
C HIS A 76 -10.66 -12.19 9.13
N GLY A 77 -9.56 -11.61 9.65
CA GLY A 77 -8.71 -12.24 10.66
C GLY A 77 -7.83 -13.39 10.17
N ALA A 78 -7.96 -13.82 8.90
CA ALA A 78 -7.13 -14.87 8.32
C ALA A 78 -5.77 -14.32 7.87
N SER A 79 -4.70 -14.96 8.35
CA SER A 79 -3.33 -14.70 7.91
C SER A 79 -2.92 -15.53 6.69
N THR A 80 -3.67 -16.58 6.36
CA THR A 80 -3.41 -17.45 5.20
C THR A 80 -4.71 -17.77 4.47
N PHE A 81 -4.71 -17.68 3.14
CA PHE A 81 -5.88 -17.97 2.32
C PHE A 81 -5.51 -18.36 0.90
N ASP A 82 -6.41 -19.07 0.22
CA ASP A 82 -6.25 -19.46 -1.18
C ASP A 82 -7.07 -18.55 -2.10
N VAL A 83 -6.51 -18.21 -3.25
CA VAL A 83 -7.22 -17.58 -4.36
C VAL A 83 -7.15 -18.48 -5.58
N LEU A 84 -8.30 -18.85 -6.12
CA LEU A 84 -8.41 -19.59 -7.39
C LEU A 84 -8.52 -18.59 -8.53
N VAL A 85 -7.72 -18.79 -9.59
CA VAL A 85 -7.72 -17.92 -10.76
C VAL A 85 -7.82 -18.75 -12.04
N ALA A 86 -8.72 -18.38 -12.95
CA ALA A 86 -8.95 -19.06 -14.21
C ALA A 86 -9.05 -18.05 -15.37
N PRO A 87 -8.62 -18.36 -16.59
CA PRO A 87 -8.85 -17.50 -17.74
C PRO A 87 -10.35 -17.43 -18.05
N ALA A 88 -10.86 -16.24 -18.37
CA ALA A 88 -12.26 -16.04 -18.72
C ALA A 88 -12.60 -16.65 -20.08
N SER A 89 -13.82 -17.17 -20.22
CA SER A 89 -14.29 -17.84 -21.45
C SER A 89 -14.66 -16.88 -22.58
N THR A 90 -14.83 -15.59 -22.29
CA THR A 90 -15.36 -14.55 -23.17
C THR A 90 -14.28 -13.87 -24.03
N GLN A 91 -13.43 -14.65 -24.70
CA GLN A 91 -12.45 -14.08 -25.64
C GLN A 91 -13.01 -13.99 -27.07
N SER A 92 -12.95 -12.79 -27.66
CA SER A 92 -12.95 -12.64 -29.12
C SER A 92 -11.53 -12.97 -29.62
N ALA A 93 -11.41 -13.83 -30.64
CA ALA A 93 -10.12 -14.24 -31.20
C ALA A 93 -9.27 -13.08 -31.80
N ASP A 94 -9.87 -11.90 -31.95
CA ASP A 94 -9.25 -10.70 -32.55
C ASP A 94 -8.71 -9.70 -31.52
N ASP A 95 -9.02 -9.86 -30.22
CA ASP A 95 -8.54 -8.95 -29.18
C ASP A 95 -7.41 -9.64 -28.41
N ASN A 96 -6.20 -9.06 -28.42
CA ASN A 96 -5.02 -9.58 -27.72
C ASN A 96 -5.14 -9.39 -26.19
N SER A 97 -6.37 -9.45 -25.66
CA SER A 97 -6.72 -9.13 -24.28
C SER A 97 -7.01 -10.41 -23.48
N MET A 98 -6.44 -10.50 -22.27
CA MET A 98 -6.61 -11.58 -21.32
C MET A 98 -7.39 -11.07 -20.11
N VAL A 99 -8.52 -11.72 -19.84
CA VAL A 99 -9.32 -11.52 -18.64
C VAL A 99 -9.21 -12.77 -17.79
N TYR A 100 -9.04 -12.57 -16.48
CA TYR A 100 -9.04 -13.65 -15.50
C TYR A 100 -10.29 -13.55 -14.63
N ASN A 101 -10.86 -14.70 -14.31
CA ASN A 101 -11.80 -14.85 -13.22
C ASN A 101 -11.05 -15.27 -11.96
N GLY A 102 -11.49 -14.79 -10.80
CA GLY A 102 -10.88 -15.03 -9.50
C GLY A 102 -11.93 -15.35 -8.45
N LEU A 103 -11.59 -16.21 -7.49
CA LEU A 103 -12.40 -16.52 -6.31
C LEU A 103 -11.49 -16.63 -5.08
N ALA A 104 -11.80 -15.86 -4.05
CA ALA A 104 -11.23 -16.01 -2.72
C ALA A 104 -12.38 -16.23 -1.72
N THR A 105 -12.23 -17.21 -0.82
CA THR A 105 -13.24 -17.56 0.18
C THR A 105 -12.64 -17.44 1.56
N PHE A 106 -13.34 -16.78 2.46
CA PHE A 106 -12.98 -16.57 3.86
C PHE A 106 -14.10 -17.07 4.75
N GLU A 107 -13.74 -17.73 5.83
CA GLU A 107 -14.68 -18.23 6.81
C GLU A 107 -14.35 -17.64 8.18
N ASP A 108 -15.30 -16.89 8.77
CA ASP A 108 -15.21 -16.42 10.14
C ASP A 108 -16.29 -17.07 11.02
N ASP A 109 -16.32 -16.72 12.31
CA ASP A 109 -17.26 -17.31 13.28
C ASP A 109 -18.74 -17.03 12.95
N GLU A 110 -19.03 -15.99 12.17
CA GLU A 110 -20.38 -15.49 11.88
C GLU A 110 -20.86 -15.89 10.48
N ALA A 111 -19.99 -15.79 9.47
CA ALA A 111 -20.33 -15.90 8.07
C ALA A 111 -19.20 -16.46 7.19
N THR A 112 -19.57 -16.87 5.98
CA THR A 112 -18.65 -17.13 4.87
C THR A 112 -18.69 -15.95 3.92
N HIS A 113 -17.52 -15.40 3.58
CA HIS A 113 -17.36 -14.29 2.66
C HIS A 113 -16.64 -14.76 1.40
N GLU A 114 -17.20 -14.48 0.23
CA GLU A 114 -16.52 -14.75 -1.04
C GLU A 114 -16.31 -13.48 -1.84
N TYR A 115 -15.12 -13.38 -2.42
CA TYR A 115 -14.68 -12.27 -3.26
C TYR A 115 -14.45 -12.83 -4.66
N MET A 116 -15.17 -12.30 -5.64
CA MET A 116 -15.18 -12.84 -6.99
C MET A 116 -14.82 -11.77 -8.01
N LEU A 117 -13.99 -12.14 -8.98
CA LEU A 117 -13.81 -11.42 -10.23
C LEU A 117 -14.35 -12.31 -11.35
N VAL A 118 -15.35 -11.83 -12.10
CA VAL A 118 -15.95 -12.60 -13.20
C VAL A 118 -16.10 -11.69 -14.41
N ASP A 119 -15.47 -12.06 -15.53
CA ASP A 119 -15.48 -11.31 -16.79
C ASP A 119 -15.10 -9.82 -16.61
N GLY A 120 -14.15 -9.56 -15.69
CA GLY A 120 -13.67 -8.21 -15.38
C GLY A 120 -14.58 -7.41 -14.45
N ILE A 121 -15.59 -8.03 -13.84
CA ILE A 121 -16.51 -7.40 -12.88
C ILE A 121 -16.27 -7.99 -11.48
N ALA A 122 -16.14 -7.13 -10.48
CA ALA A 122 -15.87 -7.53 -9.10
C ALA A 122 -17.18 -7.64 -8.27
N TYR A 123 -17.30 -8.72 -7.51
CA TYR A 123 -18.46 -9.06 -6.69
C TYR A 123 -18.05 -9.52 -5.30
N TYR A 124 -19.00 -9.45 -4.36
CA TYR A 124 -18.88 -10.10 -3.06
C TYR A 124 -20.16 -10.87 -2.71
N THR A 125 -20.00 -11.92 -1.93
CA THR A 125 -21.10 -12.62 -1.27
C THR A 125 -20.80 -12.81 0.21
N THR A 126 -21.85 -12.78 1.03
CA THR A 126 -21.78 -13.10 2.45
C THR A 126 -22.91 -14.06 2.77
N GLN A 127 -22.60 -15.19 3.39
CA GLN A 127 -23.56 -16.19 3.82
C GLN A 127 -23.43 -16.43 5.33
N SER A 128 -24.48 -16.09 6.08
CA SER A 128 -24.55 -16.35 7.52
C SER A 128 -24.53 -17.86 7.80
N ARG A 129 -23.73 -18.30 8.77
CA ARG A 129 -23.69 -19.71 9.19
C ARG A 129 -24.96 -20.16 9.93
N SER A 130 -25.77 -19.22 10.43
CA SER A 130 -26.95 -19.52 11.25
C SER A 130 -28.26 -19.61 10.45
N SER A 131 -28.30 -19.11 9.21
CA SER A 131 -29.50 -19.03 8.38
C SER A 131 -29.14 -18.87 6.89
N ASP A 132 -29.54 -19.83 6.06
CA ASP A 132 -29.39 -19.75 4.60
C ASP A 132 -30.24 -18.63 3.95
N ALA A 133 -31.22 -18.08 4.68
CA ALA A 133 -32.08 -17.01 4.17
C ALA A 133 -31.38 -15.63 4.13
N ASP A 134 -30.17 -15.52 4.70
CA ASP A 134 -29.43 -14.26 4.83
C ASP A 134 -28.24 -14.13 3.87
N ALA A 135 -28.20 -14.94 2.80
CA ALA A 135 -27.18 -14.82 1.76
C ALA A 135 -27.34 -13.48 1.02
N LYS A 136 -26.37 -12.59 1.21
CA LYS A 136 -26.29 -11.30 0.52
C LYS A 136 -25.25 -11.39 -0.60
N ALA A 137 -25.60 -10.85 -1.75
CA ALA A 137 -24.68 -10.70 -2.88
C ALA A 137 -24.69 -9.23 -3.32
N GLY A 138 -23.52 -8.71 -3.66
CA GLY A 138 -23.38 -7.33 -4.05
C GLY A 138 -22.21 -7.07 -4.97
N CYS A 139 -22.11 -5.81 -5.38
CA CYS A 139 -21.02 -5.30 -6.19
C CYS A 139 -19.83 -4.91 -5.33
N MET A 140 -18.63 -5.10 -5.88
CA MET A 140 -17.39 -4.64 -5.28
C MET A 140 -16.72 -3.61 -6.19
N PRO A 141 -16.13 -2.53 -5.63
CA PRO A 141 -15.35 -1.59 -6.42
C PRO A 141 -14.05 -2.19 -6.95
N SER A 142 -13.58 -1.70 -8.10
CA SER A 142 -12.43 -2.27 -8.79
C SER A 142 -11.11 -2.12 -8.04
N GLY A 143 -11.06 -1.21 -7.06
CA GLY A 143 -9.90 -0.96 -6.21
C GLY A 143 -9.58 -2.06 -5.18
N PHE A 144 -10.41 -3.11 -5.09
CA PHE A 144 -10.25 -4.26 -4.19
C PHE A 144 -9.68 -5.50 -4.85
N VAL A 145 -9.79 -5.55 -6.16
CA VAL A 145 -9.19 -6.61 -6.94
C VAL A 145 -7.76 -6.19 -7.24
N PRO A 146 -6.74 -7.00 -6.90
CA PRO A 146 -5.38 -6.70 -7.32
C PRO A 146 -5.38 -6.42 -8.83
N PRO A 147 -4.66 -5.41 -9.32
CA PRO A 147 -4.55 -5.17 -10.74
C PRO A 147 -3.73 -6.28 -11.41
N ILE A 148 -4.32 -7.46 -11.60
CA ILE A 148 -3.65 -8.71 -12.04
C ILE A 148 -2.84 -8.47 -13.33
N GLY A 149 -3.28 -7.58 -14.21
CA GLY A 149 -2.53 -7.17 -15.40
C GLY A 149 -1.18 -6.52 -15.13
N THR A 150 -1.10 -5.74 -14.07
CA THR A 150 0.16 -5.11 -13.67
C THR A 150 1.12 -6.13 -13.06
N VAL A 151 0.62 -7.23 -12.49
CA VAL A 151 1.47 -8.33 -11.96
C VAL A 151 2.22 -9.02 -13.09
N LEU A 152 1.56 -9.37 -14.21
CA LEU A 152 2.24 -9.98 -15.36
C LEU A 152 3.32 -9.07 -15.94
N ARG A 153 3.03 -7.77 -16.05
CA ARG A 153 4.01 -6.77 -16.51
C ARG A 153 5.16 -6.59 -15.52
N ALA A 154 4.88 -6.61 -14.22
CA ALA A 154 5.89 -6.54 -13.17
C ALA A 154 6.82 -7.76 -13.21
N ILE A 155 6.29 -8.96 -13.46
CA ILE A 155 7.11 -10.16 -13.64
C ILE A 155 7.94 -10.07 -14.94
N ASP A 156 7.43 -9.48 -16.03
CA ASP A 156 8.22 -9.28 -17.26
C ASP A 156 9.45 -8.39 -17.04
N THR A 157 9.34 -7.39 -16.16
CA THR A 157 10.47 -6.51 -15.81
C THR A 157 11.44 -7.12 -14.80
N ALA A 158 11.17 -8.34 -14.32
CA ALA A 158 12.00 -9.00 -13.32
C ALA A 158 13.44 -9.23 -13.81
N THR A 159 14.40 -9.04 -12.90
CA THR A 159 15.84 -9.24 -13.14
C THR A 159 16.46 -10.15 -12.07
N THR A 160 17.72 -10.56 -12.22
CA THR A 160 18.38 -11.47 -11.26
C THR A 160 18.71 -10.76 -9.94
N ALA A 161 18.25 -11.31 -8.81
CA ALA A 161 18.51 -10.79 -7.45
C ALA A 161 19.94 -11.03 -6.92
N SER A 162 20.83 -11.64 -7.73
CA SER A 162 22.19 -12.04 -7.37
C SER A 162 23.16 -10.92 -6.92
N HIS A 163 22.72 -9.66 -7.00
CA HIS A 163 23.51 -8.51 -6.55
C HIS A 163 23.14 -8.05 -5.13
N VAL A 164 22.01 -8.52 -4.58
CA VAL A 164 21.52 -8.14 -3.25
C VAL A 164 21.38 -9.34 -2.32
N VAL A 165 21.07 -10.52 -2.87
CA VAL A 165 20.98 -11.77 -2.10
C VAL A 165 22.27 -12.56 -2.27
N ASP A 166 22.93 -12.88 -1.15
CA ASP A 166 24.11 -13.73 -1.16
C ASP A 166 23.77 -15.16 -1.62
N GLU A 167 24.78 -15.87 -2.13
CA GLU A 167 24.58 -17.19 -2.75
C GLU A 167 24.10 -18.26 -1.76
N VAL A 168 24.39 -18.10 -0.46
CA VAL A 168 23.95 -19.04 0.58
C VAL A 168 22.46 -18.85 0.84
N LYS A 169 22.01 -17.61 1.07
CA LYS A 169 20.59 -17.28 1.24
C LYS A 169 19.76 -17.61 0.00
N ALA A 170 20.26 -17.26 -1.19
CA ALA A 170 19.56 -17.57 -2.43
C ALA A 170 19.33 -19.09 -2.63
N LYS A 171 20.25 -19.93 -2.14
CA LYS A 171 20.11 -21.40 -2.17
C LYS A 171 19.18 -21.95 -1.10
N ALA A 172 19.09 -21.29 0.06
CA ALA A 172 18.14 -21.66 1.11
C ALA A 172 16.69 -21.37 0.67
N GLU A 173 16.44 -20.15 0.19
CA GLU A 173 15.10 -19.68 -0.21
C GLU A 173 14.63 -20.24 -1.55
N CYS A 174 15.57 -20.51 -2.47
CA CYS A 174 15.27 -21.02 -3.80
C CYS A 174 16.13 -22.22 -4.19
N PRO A 175 15.97 -23.38 -3.53
CA PRO A 175 16.79 -24.56 -3.78
C PRO A 175 16.68 -25.02 -5.24
N ASN A 176 17.82 -25.10 -5.92
CA ASN A 176 17.89 -25.48 -7.35
C ASN A 176 17.09 -24.58 -8.31
N GLY A 177 16.65 -23.40 -7.87
CA GLY A 177 15.90 -22.45 -8.68
C GLY A 177 16.72 -21.24 -9.13
N VAL A 178 16.01 -20.22 -9.62
CA VAL A 178 16.55 -18.90 -9.92
C VAL A 178 15.72 -17.86 -9.18
N LEU A 179 16.40 -17.00 -8.43
CA LEU A 179 15.79 -15.90 -7.69
C LEU A 179 15.79 -14.63 -8.54
N LEU A 180 14.61 -14.09 -8.80
CA LEU A 180 14.39 -12.86 -9.55
C LEU A 180 13.87 -11.78 -8.60
N GLU A 181 14.23 -10.53 -8.83
CA GLU A 181 13.59 -9.38 -8.18
C GLU A 181 12.68 -8.68 -9.16
N PHE A 182 11.57 -8.16 -8.67
CA PHE A 182 10.68 -7.28 -9.42
C PHE A 182 10.02 -6.27 -8.49
N TYR A 183 9.43 -5.23 -9.06
CA TYR A 183 8.68 -4.23 -8.30
C TYR A 183 7.22 -4.26 -8.70
N PHE A 184 6.34 -4.26 -7.71
CA PHE A 184 4.90 -4.18 -7.91
C PHE A 184 4.34 -3.05 -7.04
N ASP A 185 3.66 -2.10 -7.70
CA ASP A 185 3.14 -0.87 -7.09
C ASP A 185 4.15 -0.15 -6.17
N GLY A 186 5.42 -0.08 -6.59
CA GLY A 186 6.49 0.59 -5.83
C GLY A 186 7.21 -0.28 -4.80
N GLU A 187 6.69 -1.48 -4.48
CA GLU A 187 7.29 -2.38 -3.49
C GLU A 187 8.14 -3.48 -4.13
N PRO A 188 9.30 -3.84 -3.54
CA PRO A 188 10.12 -4.93 -4.04
C PRO A 188 9.55 -6.29 -3.66
N PHE A 189 9.68 -7.24 -4.57
CA PHE A 189 9.36 -8.65 -4.38
C PHE A 189 10.46 -9.53 -4.94
N LEU A 190 10.63 -10.71 -4.35
CA LEU A 190 11.54 -11.75 -4.82
C LEU A 190 10.72 -12.93 -5.34
N LEU A 191 11.03 -13.42 -6.53
CA LEU A 191 10.39 -14.57 -7.16
C LEU A 191 11.37 -15.73 -7.23
N CYS A 192 11.04 -16.86 -6.61
CA CYS A 192 11.77 -18.10 -6.79
C CYS A 192 11.13 -18.94 -7.91
N ALA A 193 11.86 -19.07 -9.02
CA ALA A 193 11.48 -19.91 -10.14
C ALA A 193 12.26 -21.23 -10.10
N HIS A 194 11.57 -22.35 -9.88
CA HIS A 194 12.20 -23.67 -9.90
C HIS A 194 12.70 -24.02 -11.31
N ARG A 195 13.91 -24.57 -11.41
CA ARG A 195 14.44 -25.06 -12.69
C ARG A 195 13.66 -26.30 -13.13
N ALA A 196 13.44 -26.43 -14.43
CA ALA A 196 12.94 -27.69 -15.01
C ALA A 196 13.93 -28.81 -14.68
N SER A 197 13.56 -29.72 -13.78
CA SER A 197 14.31 -30.96 -13.59
C SER A 197 13.79 -32.03 -14.53
N PHE A 198 14.68 -32.74 -15.21
CA PHE A 198 14.34 -33.94 -15.99
C PHE A 198 13.68 -35.04 -15.14
N SER A 199 13.81 -34.98 -13.81
CA SER A 199 13.26 -35.95 -12.85
C SER A 199 11.87 -35.60 -12.31
N SER A 200 11.38 -34.36 -12.45
CA SER A 200 10.01 -33.97 -12.07
C SER A 200 9.35 -33.25 -13.25
N PRO A 201 8.57 -33.95 -14.09
CA PRO A 201 7.89 -33.36 -15.24
C PRO A 201 6.68 -32.49 -14.86
N ARG A 202 6.34 -32.41 -13.56
CA ARG A 202 5.28 -31.53 -13.06
C ARG A 202 5.87 -30.14 -12.83
N ASP A 203 5.24 -29.15 -13.46
CA ASP A 203 5.49 -27.74 -13.12
C ASP A 203 4.88 -27.49 -11.74
N GLU A 204 5.71 -27.47 -10.70
CA GLU A 204 5.28 -27.37 -9.30
C GLU A 204 4.82 -25.96 -8.90
N GLY A 205 4.97 -24.98 -9.81
CA GLY A 205 4.64 -23.59 -9.53
C GLY A 205 5.85 -22.68 -9.36
N PHE A 206 5.65 -21.57 -8.69
CA PHE A 206 6.70 -20.65 -8.26
C PHE A 206 6.28 -19.92 -6.99
N LYS A 207 7.25 -19.39 -6.24
CA LYS A 207 7.01 -18.64 -5.00
C LYS A 207 7.37 -17.17 -5.17
N ILE A 208 6.58 -16.30 -4.56
CA ILE A 208 6.86 -14.87 -4.44
C ILE A 208 7.01 -14.55 -2.95
N PHE A 209 8.03 -13.77 -2.62
CA PHE A 209 8.31 -13.28 -1.29
C PHE A 209 8.28 -11.75 -1.30
N GLY A 210 7.52 -11.17 -0.39
CA GLY A 210 7.46 -9.74 -0.12
C GLY A 210 7.67 -9.46 1.36
N GLU A 211 7.81 -8.19 1.71
CA GLU A 211 7.99 -7.77 3.10
C GLU A 211 6.73 -8.07 3.92
N ASP A 212 5.56 -7.85 3.31
CA ASP A 212 4.27 -7.95 3.99
C ASP A 212 3.59 -9.32 3.79
N LEU A 213 3.93 -10.03 2.72
CA LEU A 213 3.29 -11.30 2.36
C LEU A 213 4.18 -12.20 1.52
N ASN A 214 3.90 -13.49 1.54
CA ASN A 214 4.40 -14.48 0.58
C ASN A 214 3.24 -15.04 -0.24
N ILE A 215 3.52 -15.50 -1.47
CA ILE A 215 2.55 -16.15 -2.35
C ILE A 215 3.17 -17.44 -2.91
N ASP A 216 2.53 -18.59 -2.68
CA ASP A 216 2.86 -19.84 -3.37
C ASP A 216 1.88 -20.08 -4.51
N VAL A 217 2.39 -20.16 -5.75
CA VAL A 217 1.57 -20.23 -6.96
C VAL A 217 1.61 -21.64 -7.52
N HIS A 218 0.51 -22.36 -7.45
CA HIS A 218 0.35 -23.70 -8.02
C HIS A 218 -0.48 -23.70 -9.31
N PHE A 219 -0.12 -24.57 -10.25
CA PHE A 219 -0.89 -24.78 -11.47
C PHE A 219 -1.94 -25.88 -11.24
N GLU A 220 -3.20 -25.55 -11.48
CA GLU A 220 -4.31 -26.49 -11.34
C GLU A 220 -4.44 -27.39 -12.58
N GLN A 221 -4.95 -28.61 -12.37
CA GLN A 221 -5.16 -29.59 -13.45
C GLN A 221 -6.48 -29.38 -14.20
N SER A 222 -7.46 -28.77 -13.53
CA SER A 222 -8.80 -28.51 -14.06
C SER A 222 -9.18 -27.04 -13.89
N ILE A 223 -10.04 -26.54 -14.78
CA ILE A 223 -10.58 -25.17 -14.70
C ILE A 223 -11.82 -25.19 -13.79
N PRO A 224 -11.79 -24.55 -12.60
CA PRO A 224 -12.99 -24.35 -11.82
C PRO A 224 -13.92 -23.36 -12.56
N VAL A 225 -15.23 -23.62 -12.52
CA VAL A 225 -16.21 -22.65 -13.03
C VAL A 225 -16.44 -21.61 -11.94
N ILE A 226 -15.96 -20.40 -12.18
CA ILE A 226 -16.23 -19.23 -11.33
C ILE A 226 -17.35 -18.44 -12.00
N ALA A 227 -18.50 -18.36 -11.34
CA ALA A 227 -19.71 -17.73 -11.88
C ALA A 227 -20.09 -16.51 -11.04
N ALA A 228 -20.60 -15.46 -11.69
CA ALA A 228 -21.07 -14.27 -11.01
C ALA A 228 -22.32 -14.60 -10.16
N PRO A 229 -22.46 -14.00 -8.96
CA PRO A 229 -23.66 -14.17 -8.17
C PRO A 229 -24.86 -13.47 -8.83
N SER A 230 -26.07 -13.90 -8.48
CA SER A 230 -27.29 -13.23 -8.93
C SER A 230 -27.50 -11.94 -8.13
N ILE A 231 -27.42 -10.79 -8.81
CA ILE A 231 -27.67 -9.47 -8.24
C ILE A 231 -28.68 -8.70 -9.10
N PRO A 232 -29.43 -7.75 -8.53
CA PRO A 232 -30.29 -6.84 -9.29
C PRO A 232 -29.52 -6.08 -10.39
N THR A 233 -30.14 -5.88 -11.55
CA THR A 233 -29.48 -5.28 -12.73
C THR A 233 -29.04 -3.84 -12.51
N ASP A 234 -29.78 -3.09 -11.70
CA ASP A 234 -29.45 -1.73 -11.26
C ASP A 234 -28.20 -1.70 -10.38
N VAL A 235 -28.08 -2.67 -9.46
CA VAL A 235 -26.87 -2.84 -8.64
C VAL A 235 -25.69 -3.24 -9.53
N ALA A 236 -25.87 -4.15 -10.50
CA ALA A 236 -24.79 -4.57 -11.39
C ALA A 236 -24.13 -3.42 -12.18
N MET A 237 -24.84 -2.31 -12.40
CA MET A 237 -24.28 -1.13 -13.08
C MET A 237 -23.24 -0.38 -12.23
N SER A 238 -23.28 -0.51 -10.89
CA SER A 238 -22.30 0.11 -9.98
C SER A 238 -21.09 -0.78 -9.68
N CYS A 239 -21.07 -2.02 -10.18
CA CYS A 239 -19.94 -2.92 -9.99
C CYS A 239 -18.65 -2.37 -10.59
N GLY A 240 -17.57 -2.52 -9.83
CA GLY A 240 -16.22 -2.17 -10.26
C GLY A 240 -15.80 -2.97 -11.49
N LYS A 241 -15.35 -2.26 -12.52
CA LYS A 241 -14.77 -2.85 -13.73
C LYS A 241 -13.26 -2.87 -13.63
N VAL A 242 -12.67 -4.05 -13.74
CA VAL A 242 -11.23 -4.26 -13.79
C VAL A 242 -10.84 -4.38 -15.27
N PRO A 243 -9.90 -3.55 -15.76
CA PRO A 243 -9.53 -3.57 -17.18
C PRO A 243 -8.89 -4.91 -17.58
N ALA A 244 -9.18 -5.33 -18.82
CA ALA A 244 -8.55 -6.49 -19.45
C ALA A 244 -7.06 -6.22 -19.76
N ASN A 245 -6.26 -7.28 -19.79
CA ASN A 245 -4.80 -7.17 -19.91
C ASN A 245 -4.35 -7.42 -21.34
N GLU A 246 -3.37 -6.69 -21.86
CA GLU A 246 -2.71 -7.12 -23.10
C GLU A 246 -1.89 -8.40 -22.84
N ALA A 247 -2.05 -9.41 -23.70
CA ALA A 247 -1.25 -10.62 -23.66
C ALA A 247 0.22 -10.27 -23.94
N ILE A 248 1.11 -10.70 -23.03
CA ILE A 248 2.55 -10.45 -23.17
C ILE A 248 3.12 -11.53 -24.06
N SER A 249 3.45 -11.17 -25.31
CA SER A 249 4.13 -12.08 -26.24
C SER A 249 5.60 -12.25 -25.84
N PRO A 250 6.05 -13.44 -25.40
CA PRO A 250 7.46 -13.67 -25.08
C PRO A 250 8.24 -13.74 -26.40
N SER A 251 8.81 -12.62 -26.85
CA SER A 251 9.52 -12.59 -28.14
C SER A 251 10.94 -13.16 -28.02
N THR A 252 11.28 -14.11 -28.89
CA THR A 252 12.62 -14.71 -29.01
C THR A 252 13.70 -13.73 -29.46
N LEU A 253 13.32 -12.60 -30.07
CA LEU A 253 14.23 -11.49 -30.42
C LEU A 253 14.54 -10.58 -29.23
N SER A 254 13.58 -10.35 -28.31
CA SER A 254 13.86 -9.67 -27.03
C SER A 254 14.77 -10.49 -26.13
N PHE A 255 14.67 -11.82 -26.20
CA PHE A 255 15.52 -12.76 -25.48
C PHE A 255 17.01 -12.58 -25.79
N LEU A 256 17.37 -12.41 -27.07
CA LEU A 256 18.77 -12.18 -27.45
C LEU A 256 19.22 -10.76 -27.04
N THR A 257 18.43 -9.73 -27.35
CA THR A 257 18.82 -8.33 -27.12
C THR A 257 18.89 -7.92 -25.64
N ARG A 258 17.93 -8.34 -24.79
CA ARG A 258 17.96 -8.04 -23.34
C ARG A 258 19.07 -8.77 -22.59
N THR A 259 19.36 -10.02 -22.95
CA THR A 259 20.44 -10.77 -22.30
C THR A 259 21.82 -10.13 -22.55
N PHE A 260 22.02 -9.53 -23.72
CA PHE A 260 23.24 -8.78 -24.03
C PHE A 260 23.29 -7.37 -23.38
N SER A 261 22.15 -6.68 -23.21
CA SER A 261 22.13 -5.35 -22.60
C SER A 261 22.26 -5.37 -21.07
N GLU A 262 21.63 -6.33 -20.39
CA GLU A 262 21.71 -6.46 -18.92
C GLU A 262 23.13 -6.79 -18.43
N TRP A 263 23.92 -7.46 -19.27
CA TRP A 263 25.32 -7.78 -19.00
C TRP A 263 26.22 -6.54 -18.86
N GLY A 264 25.94 -5.47 -19.62
CA GLY A 264 26.74 -4.24 -19.63
C GLY A 264 26.63 -3.38 -18.36
N HIS A 265 25.68 -3.69 -17.45
CA HIS A 265 25.33 -2.83 -16.32
C HIS A 265 25.64 -3.43 -14.93
N ARG A 266 26.36 -4.56 -14.85
CA ARG A 266 26.68 -5.22 -13.56
C ARG A 266 27.38 -4.29 -12.55
N SER A 267 28.23 -3.38 -13.01
CA SER A 267 28.94 -2.42 -12.15
C SER A 267 28.11 -1.20 -11.74
N LEU A 268 26.98 -0.93 -12.40
CA LEU A 268 26.13 0.24 -12.12
C LEU A 268 24.91 -0.10 -11.25
N ARG A 269 24.52 -1.38 -11.13
CA ARG A 269 23.36 -1.81 -10.32
C ARG A 269 23.71 -2.17 -8.87
N ALA A 270 24.94 -2.58 -8.59
CA ALA A 270 25.40 -2.81 -7.21
C ALA A 270 25.34 -1.55 -6.34
N GLU A 271 25.25 -0.36 -6.95
CA GLU A 271 25.17 0.94 -6.27
C GLU A 271 23.73 1.39 -5.96
N LYS A 272 22.69 0.67 -6.43
CA LYS A 272 21.28 1.07 -6.30
C LYS A 272 20.40 -0.03 -5.69
N ALA A 273 20.87 -0.70 -4.64
CA ALA A 273 19.95 -1.43 -3.77
C ALA A 273 19.12 -0.41 -2.97
N ASN A 274 17.82 -0.34 -3.23
CA ASN A 274 16.91 0.50 -2.46
C ASN A 274 16.79 -0.05 -1.02
N GLY A 275 16.62 0.82 -0.01
CA GLY A 275 16.50 0.41 1.40
C GLY A 275 15.37 -0.60 1.65
N LEU A 276 14.28 -0.52 0.89
CA LEU A 276 13.16 -1.48 0.94
C LEU A 276 13.59 -2.90 0.52
N LEU A 277 14.47 -3.01 -0.48
CA LEU A 277 14.93 -4.32 -0.95
C LEU A 277 15.89 -4.95 0.07
N SER A 278 16.72 -4.15 0.75
CA SER A 278 17.53 -4.65 1.87
C SER A 278 16.69 -5.09 3.06
N SER A 279 15.58 -4.41 3.36
CA SER A 279 14.62 -4.82 4.40
C SER A 279 14.06 -6.21 4.08
N LEU A 280 13.53 -6.38 2.86
CA LEU A 280 13.01 -7.66 2.37
C LEU A 280 14.04 -8.78 2.47
N VAL A 281 15.28 -8.55 2.01
CA VAL A 281 16.34 -9.58 2.06
C VAL A 281 16.75 -9.93 3.49
N SER A 282 16.60 -8.99 4.42
CA SER A 282 16.84 -9.25 5.85
C SER A 282 15.72 -10.10 6.45
N ALA A 283 14.47 -9.79 6.14
CA ALA A 283 13.30 -10.53 6.61
C ALA A 283 13.21 -11.99 6.09
N LEU A 284 13.94 -12.34 5.03
CA LEU A 284 14.08 -13.73 4.56
C LEU A 284 14.97 -14.60 5.47
N SER A 285 15.59 -14.05 6.52
CA SER A 285 16.64 -14.72 7.29
C SER A 285 16.19 -15.34 8.61
N ASP A 286 14.97 -15.07 9.07
CA ASP A 286 14.57 -15.28 10.48
C ASP A 286 13.88 -16.63 10.76
N ASP A 287 14.10 -17.64 9.91
CA ASP A 287 13.74 -19.02 10.23
C ASP A 287 14.81 -19.63 11.16
N ASP A 288 14.64 -19.47 12.48
CA ASP A 288 15.17 -20.31 13.60
C ASP A 288 15.63 -19.48 14.84
N ASP A 289 14.75 -18.69 15.47
CA ASP A 289 14.78 -18.57 16.95
C ASP A 289 13.43 -18.05 17.50
N ASP A 290 12.88 -18.79 18.46
CA ASP A 290 11.66 -18.49 19.23
C ASP A 290 11.90 -17.37 20.26
N SER A 291 12.43 -16.23 19.78
CA SER A 291 12.53 -15.00 20.55
C SER A 291 11.90 -13.87 19.74
N SER A 292 10.70 -13.50 20.16
CA SER A 292 9.91 -12.34 19.76
C SER A 292 10.69 -11.01 19.89
N GLU A 293 11.58 -10.72 18.95
CA GLU A 293 12.03 -9.36 18.67
C GLU A 293 11.85 -9.11 17.17
N ASP A 294 10.76 -8.42 16.84
CA ASP A 294 10.37 -7.94 15.51
C ASP A 294 11.58 -7.37 14.73
N SER A 295 12.14 -8.18 13.84
CA SER A 295 12.82 -7.68 12.65
C SER A 295 11.67 -7.34 11.66
N SER A 296 11.40 -6.11 11.23
CA SER A 296 12.25 -4.95 11.03
C SER A 296 11.43 -3.65 11.14
N SER A 297 11.73 -2.83 12.15
CA SER A 297 11.76 -1.35 12.11
C SER A 297 12.17 -0.80 13.48
N THR A 298 13.48 -0.70 13.69
CA THR A 298 13.99 0.07 14.82
C THR A 298 13.64 1.54 14.61
N CYS A 299 13.10 2.20 15.64
CA CYS A 299 12.90 3.64 15.60
C CYS A 299 14.22 4.36 15.25
N SER A 300 14.25 5.16 14.19
CA SER A 300 15.46 5.90 13.78
C SER A 300 15.72 7.13 14.65
N THR A 301 14.74 7.50 15.47
CA THR A 301 14.78 8.66 16.38
C THR A 301 14.70 8.22 17.84
N THR A 302 14.77 9.19 18.77
CA THR A 302 14.47 8.90 20.18
C THR A 302 12.97 8.65 20.30
N LYS A 303 12.59 7.53 20.94
CA LYS A 303 11.17 7.22 21.18
C LYS A 303 10.52 8.31 22.03
N ARG A 304 9.31 8.72 21.64
CA ARG A 304 8.55 9.81 22.29
C ARG A 304 7.14 9.36 22.67
N PRO A 305 6.51 9.95 23.69
CA PRO A 305 5.08 9.81 23.91
C PRO A 305 4.31 10.19 22.64
N CYS A 306 3.42 9.32 22.21
CA CYS A 306 2.50 9.57 21.10
C CYS A 306 1.09 9.82 21.63
N VAL A 307 0.37 10.72 20.96
CA VAL A 307 -1.03 10.98 21.23
C VAL A 307 -1.82 11.02 19.92
N PHE A 308 -2.90 10.26 19.85
CA PHE A 308 -3.80 10.17 18.72
C PHE A 308 -5.09 10.93 19.07
N VAL A 309 -5.37 12.00 18.33
CA VAL A 309 -6.47 12.93 18.60
C VAL A 309 -7.57 12.69 17.58
N ALA A 310 -8.69 12.13 18.05
CA ALA A 310 -9.82 11.77 17.22
C ALA A 310 -10.56 13.01 16.72
N GLY A 311 -11.18 12.86 15.54
CA GLY A 311 -11.96 13.90 14.89
C GLY A 311 -13.40 13.97 15.38
N LEU A 312 -14.28 14.37 14.47
CA LEU A 312 -15.70 14.60 14.71
C LEU A 312 -16.44 13.28 15.03
N GLY A 313 -17.50 13.35 15.83
CA GLY A 313 -18.41 12.22 16.08
C GLY A 313 -18.58 11.85 17.56
N SER A 314 -18.40 12.81 18.48
CA SER A 314 -18.65 12.57 19.89
C SER A 314 -19.25 13.78 20.59
N SER A 315 -20.29 13.53 21.39
CA SER A 315 -20.91 14.49 22.31
C SER A 315 -20.33 14.42 23.72
N VAL A 316 -19.41 13.47 23.97
CA VAL A 316 -18.77 13.23 25.27
C VAL A 316 -17.28 13.52 25.18
N ASP A 317 -16.75 14.22 26.17
CA ASP A 317 -15.31 14.44 26.33
C ASP A 317 -14.74 13.27 27.15
N TYR A 318 -14.04 12.36 26.49
CA TYR A 318 -13.37 11.23 27.14
C TYR A 318 -11.98 11.61 27.69
N GLY A 319 -11.52 12.83 27.44
CA GLY A 319 -10.24 13.34 27.90
C GLY A 319 -9.05 12.59 27.28
N LEU A 320 -7.97 12.52 28.06
CA LEU A 320 -6.75 11.79 27.70
C LEU A 320 -6.82 10.38 28.29
N SER A 321 -6.76 9.37 27.43
CA SER A 321 -6.89 7.96 27.78
C SER A 321 -5.68 7.15 27.31
N ALA A 322 -5.42 6.01 27.95
CA ALA A 322 -4.47 5.01 27.47
C ALA A 322 -5.11 4.02 26.48
N THR A 323 -6.45 4.01 26.39
CA THR A 323 -7.22 3.14 25.51
C THR A 323 -8.07 3.96 24.56
N ASP A 324 -8.25 3.45 23.34
CA ASP A 324 -9.13 4.03 22.34
C ASP A 324 -10.60 3.65 22.60
N ALA A 325 -11.27 4.43 23.45
CA ALA A 325 -12.58 4.06 24.01
C ALA A 325 -13.71 3.88 22.97
N LEU A 326 -13.55 4.42 21.77
CA LEU A 326 -14.52 4.33 20.68
C LEU A 326 -13.97 3.56 19.47
N GLU A 327 -12.82 2.90 19.60
CA GLU A 327 -12.15 2.18 18.51
C GLU A 327 -11.95 3.08 17.27
N TYR A 328 -11.64 4.36 17.50
CA TYR A 328 -11.53 5.37 16.44
C TYR A 328 -10.32 5.14 15.52
N PHE A 329 -9.22 4.62 16.06
CA PHE A 329 -7.96 4.36 15.37
C PHE A 329 -7.68 2.87 15.16
N GLY A 330 -8.54 2.00 15.69
CA GLY A 330 -8.37 0.55 15.69
C GLY A 330 -7.27 0.05 16.63
N ASP A 331 -7.04 -1.26 16.57
CA ASP A 331 -6.22 -1.97 17.56
C ASP A 331 -4.80 -2.26 17.05
N GLU A 332 -4.49 -2.05 15.77
CA GLU A 332 -3.19 -2.46 15.21
C GLU A 332 -2.13 -1.36 15.25
N ILE A 333 -2.48 -0.10 15.55
CA ILE A 333 -1.51 1.02 15.52
C ILE A 333 -0.40 0.84 16.56
N GLN A 334 -0.72 0.19 17.68
CA GLN A 334 0.24 -0.10 18.75
C GLN A 334 1.40 -1.01 18.30
N ASP A 335 1.14 -1.90 17.35
CA ASP A 335 2.15 -2.79 16.76
C ASP A 335 2.91 -2.12 15.61
N ASN A 336 2.41 -0.97 15.11
CA ASN A 336 2.92 -0.28 13.92
C ASN A 336 3.55 1.09 14.20
N ALA A 337 3.77 1.41 15.48
CA ALA A 337 4.29 2.70 15.92
C ALA A 337 5.61 2.57 16.72
N PRO A 338 6.71 2.08 16.11
CA PRO A 338 7.93 1.69 16.84
C PRO A 338 8.63 2.86 17.57
N CYS A 339 8.35 4.10 17.15
CA CYS A 339 8.88 5.32 17.77
C CYS A 339 8.02 5.90 18.90
N CYS A 340 6.89 5.27 19.22
CA CYS A 340 6.08 5.64 20.35
C CYS A 340 6.62 4.95 21.61
N SER A 341 7.03 5.72 22.62
CA SER A 341 7.38 5.18 23.95
C SER A 341 6.13 4.83 24.76
N SER A 342 5.01 5.47 24.44
CA SER A 342 3.67 5.22 24.97
C SER A 342 2.66 5.76 23.97
N ILE A 343 1.49 5.14 23.87
CA ILE A 343 0.37 5.65 23.07
C ILE A 343 -0.75 6.10 24.00
N LYS A 344 -1.29 7.28 23.72
CA LYS A 344 -2.48 7.83 24.38
C LYS A 344 -3.48 8.30 23.32
N TYR A 345 -4.73 8.43 23.72
CA TYR A 345 -5.82 8.85 22.86
C TYR A 345 -6.54 10.06 23.46
N ILE A 346 -6.96 10.98 22.60
CA ILE A 346 -7.81 12.11 22.97
C ILE A 346 -9.07 12.04 22.12
N GLN A 347 -10.23 11.99 22.78
CA GLN A 347 -11.54 12.16 22.15
C GLN A 347 -12.29 13.30 22.87
N LEU A 348 -12.54 14.37 22.12
CA LEU A 348 -13.25 15.55 22.61
C LEU A 348 -14.72 15.49 22.25
N ALA A 349 -15.54 16.29 22.95
CA ALA A 349 -16.96 16.49 22.65
C ALA A 349 -17.18 17.38 21.41
N THR A 350 -16.58 17.02 20.28
CA THR A 350 -16.54 17.79 19.03
C THR A 350 -17.92 18.10 18.45
N ASP A 351 -18.95 17.34 18.83
CA ASP A 351 -20.31 17.56 18.33
C ASP A 351 -20.92 18.86 18.90
N ASN A 352 -20.50 19.23 20.10
CA ASN A 352 -21.10 20.30 20.90
C ASN A 352 -20.45 21.67 20.67
N TYR A 353 -19.29 21.71 20.02
CA TYR A 353 -18.49 22.93 19.88
C TYR A 353 -18.06 23.16 18.44
N ALA A 354 -18.04 24.43 18.04
CA ALA A 354 -17.34 24.80 16.83
C ALA A 354 -15.83 24.58 17.05
N TRP A 355 -15.11 24.09 16.04
CA TRP A 355 -13.67 23.80 16.17
C TRP A 355 -12.83 25.03 16.54
N TYR A 356 -13.35 26.23 16.25
CA TYR A 356 -12.75 27.53 16.57
C TYR A 356 -13.30 28.15 17.87
N ASP A 357 -14.02 27.40 18.69
CA ASP A 357 -14.46 27.81 20.03
C ASP A 357 -13.28 27.73 21.03
N ALA A 358 -13.08 28.80 21.81
CA ALA A 358 -11.96 28.88 22.76
C ALA A 358 -11.98 27.75 23.80
N THR A 359 -13.18 27.25 24.16
CA THR A 359 -13.37 26.18 25.14
C THR A 359 -12.75 24.87 24.64
N ILE A 360 -13.10 24.43 23.43
CA ILE A 360 -12.59 23.17 22.88
C ILE A 360 -11.13 23.28 22.47
N MET A 361 -10.69 24.44 21.98
CA MET A 361 -9.28 24.71 21.68
C MET A 361 -8.43 24.64 22.95
N GLN A 362 -8.83 25.32 24.03
CA GLN A 362 -8.11 25.26 25.32
C GLN A 362 -8.13 23.84 25.90
N ARG A 363 -9.29 23.15 25.81
CA ARG A 363 -9.42 21.78 26.30
C ARG A 363 -8.44 20.83 25.61
N LEU A 364 -8.26 20.93 24.29
CA LEU A 364 -7.25 20.15 23.57
C LEU A 364 -5.84 20.46 24.09
N VAL A 365 -5.49 21.74 24.24
CA VAL A 365 -4.18 22.18 24.75
C VAL A 365 -3.91 21.61 26.16
N ASP A 366 -4.88 21.71 27.06
CA ASP A 366 -4.76 21.21 28.44
C ASP A 366 -4.45 19.71 28.48
N LEU A 367 -4.99 18.93 27.54
CA LEU A 367 -4.71 17.50 27.44
C LEU A 367 -3.36 17.22 26.78
N LEU A 368 -3.00 17.95 25.72
CA LEU A 368 -1.72 17.78 25.01
C LEU A 368 -0.52 18.05 25.92
N VAL A 369 -0.57 19.08 26.77
CA VAL A 369 0.52 19.37 27.72
C VAL A 369 0.68 18.31 28.82
N GLN A 370 -0.27 17.39 28.99
CA GLN A 370 -0.18 16.27 29.93
C GLN A 370 0.43 15.00 29.31
N VAL A 371 0.63 14.98 27.99
CA VAL A 371 1.12 13.80 27.27
C VAL A 371 2.56 13.49 27.67
N SER A 372 3.42 14.53 27.66
CA SER A 372 4.83 14.46 28.03
C SER A 372 5.15 15.38 29.21
N SER A 373 5.95 14.90 30.16
CA SER A 373 6.42 15.70 31.30
C SER A 373 7.34 16.85 30.92
N SER A 374 7.86 16.86 29.69
CA SER A 374 8.68 17.94 29.14
C SER A 374 7.86 19.14 28.68
N SER A 375 6.53 19.01 28.61
CA SER A 375 5.62 20.08 28.23
C SER A 375 5.40 21.09 29.38
N SER A 376 4.99 22.30 29.03
CA SER A 376 4.75 23.39 29.99
C SER A 376 3.31 23.86 29.91
N ALA A 377 2.51 23.50 30.92
CA ALA A 377 1.14 23.98 31.07
C ALA A 377 1.06 25.51 31.27
N THR A 378 2.08 26.12 31.87
CA THR A 378 2.12 27.57 32.10
C THR A 378 2.24 28.37 30.81
N THR A 379 3.00 27.87 29.84
CA THR A 379 3.22 28.54 28.55
C THR A 379 2.40 27.94 27.41
N GLY A 380 1.67 26.85 27.66
CA GLY A 380 1.00 26.07 26.61
C GLY A 380 1.98 25.41 25.62
N THR A 381 3.25 25.22 26.00
CA THR A 381 4.25 24.65 25.09
C THR A 381 4.21 23.12 25.15
N ILE A 382 3.87 22.49 24.05
CA ILE A 382 3.83 21.03 23.90
C ILE A 382 5.19 20.57 23.40
N SER A 383 5.89 19.73 24.16
CA SER A 383 7.25 19.27 23.85
C SER A 383 7.34 17.76 23.89
N ASP A 384 8.31 17.20 23.17
CA ASP A 384 8.69 15.78 23.27
C ASP A 384 7.49 14.85 23.05
N THR A 385 6.70 15.12 22.02
CA THR A 385 5.43 14.43 21.74
C THR A 385 5.26 14.24 20.23
N ILE A 386 4.78 13.07 19.81
CA ILE A 386 4.26 12.87 18.45
C ILE A 386 2.74 13.00 18.52
N ILE A 387 2.18 13.98 17.82
CA ILE A 387 0.75 14.24 17.77
C ILE A 387 0.24 13.74 16.43
N PHE A 388 -0.60 12.71 16.43
CA PHE A 388 -1.41 12.35 15.28
C PHE A 388 -2.79 12.97 15.44
N ALA A 389 -3.23 13.82 14.51
CA ALA A 389 -4.55 14.42 14.54
C ALA A 389 -5.32 14.08 13.26
N HIS A 390 -6.55 13.61 13.43
CA HIS A 390 -7.43 13.25 12.32
C HIS A 390 -8.58 14.25 12.16
N SER A 391 -8.92 14.57 10.90
CA SER A 391 -10.10 15.37 10.56
C SER A 391 -10.13 16.70 11.34
N VAL A 392 -11.27 17.05 11.94
CA VAL A 392 -11.48 18.31 12.68
C VAL A 392 -10.50 18.54 13.84
N ALA A 393 -9.84 17.50 14.38
CA ALA A 393 -8.81 17.67 15.40
C ALA A 393 -7.66 18.56 14.91
N ASN A 394 -7.34 18.48 13.62
CA ASN A 394 -6.33 19.35 13.01
C ASN A 394 -6.78 20.82 13.04
N ASN A 395 -8.05 21.11 12.74
CA ASN A 395 -8.58 22.47 12.81
C ASN A 395 -8.56 23.02 14.23
N ILE A 396 -8.89 22.21 15.24
CA ILE A 396 -8.85 22.61 16.66
C ILE A 396 -7.40 22.93 17.06
N LEU A 397 -6.43 22.07 16.72
CA LEU A 397 -5.01 22.30 17.03
C LEU A 397 -4.46 23.52 16.28
N ALA A 398 -4.71 23.64 14.99
CA ALA A 398 -4.35 24.80 14.17
C ALA A 398 -4.94 26.10 14.74
N GLY A 399 -6.23 26.06 15.12
CA GLY A 399 -6.93 27.15 15.75
C GLY A 399 -6.31 27.55 17.10
N ALA A 400 -5.97 26.58 17.94
CA ALA A 400 -5.32 26.83 19.23
C ALA A 400 -3.96 27.53 19.07
N ILE A 401 -3.13 27.06 18.13
CA ILE A 401 -1.84 27.69 17.80
C ILE A 401 -2.06 29.10 17.25
N ALA A 402 -2.99 29.27 16.30
CA ALA A 402 -3.26 30.55 15.67
C ALA A 402 -3.82 31.61 16.63
N ASN A 403 -4.47 31.19 17.71
CA ASN A 403 -4.97 32.07 18.77
C ASN A 403 -4.00 32.21 19.95
N GLY A 404 -2.80 31.63 19.86
CA GLY A 404 -1.76 31.75 20.87
C GLY A 404 -2.05 31.00 22.17
N LEU A 405 -2.92 29.98 22.14
CA LEU A 405 -3.21 29.12 23.29
C LEU A 405 -2.11 28.10 23.53
N CYS A 406 -1.39 27.69 22.47
CA CYS A 406 -0.26 26.78 22.57
C CYS A 406 0.81 27.04 21.50
N SER A 407 1.95 26.36 21.67
CA SER A 407 3.04 26.29 20.70
C SER A 407 3.64 24.88 20.69
N LEU A 408 4.18 24.45 19.55
CA LEU A 408 4.89 23.18 19.43
C LEU A 408 6.39 23.43 19.63
N GLY A 409 6.98 22.74 20.60
CA GLY A 409 8.44 22.73 20.80
C GLY A 409 9.14 21.97 19.69
N SER A 410 10.45 22.21 19.50
CA SER A 410 11.22 21.58 18.42
C SER A 410 11.37 20.05 18.53
N SER A 411 11.04 19.47 19.69
CA SER A 411 10.99 18.01 19.90
C SER A 411 9.59 17.41 19.67
N THR A 412 8.62 18.23 19.25
CA THR A 412 7.25 17.80 18.92
C THR A 412 7.12 17.59 17.43
N THR A 413 6.39 16.56 17.03
CA THR A 413 6.04 16.32 15.63
C THR A 413 4.52 16.29 15.49
N TRP A 414 3.96 17.06 14.57
CA TRP A 414 2.55 17.03 14.22
C TRP A 414 2.34 16.32 12.88
N VAL A 415 1.70 15.15 12.97
CA VAL A 415 1.25 14.33 11.85
C VAL A 415 -0.26 14.54 11.67
N ALA A 416 -0.68 14.97 10.50
CA ALA A 416 -2.08 15.26 10.19
C ALA A 416 -2.66 14.26 9.18
N ALA A 417 -3.93 13.89 9.35
CA ALA A 417 -4.67 13.08 8.38
C ALA A 417 -6.05 13.69 8.09
N SER A 418 -6.41 13.77 6.81
CA SER A 418 -7.73 14.20 6.30
C SER A 418 -8.27 15.49 6.95
N ALA A 419 -7.39 16.49 7.15
CA ALA A 419 -7.73 17.75 7.82
C ALA A 419 -8.67 18.63 6.95
N PRO A 420 -9.88 19.01 7.36
CA PRO A 420 -10.72 19.91 6.56
C PRO A 420 -10.28 21.38 6.71
N MET A 421 -9.09 21.75 6.23
CA MET A 421 -8.51 23.10 6.41
C MET A 421 -9.23 24.20 5.61
N SER A 422 -10.11 23.84 4.67
CA SER A 422 -11.10 24.74 4.06
C SER A 422 -12.55 24.25 4.29
N GLY A 423 -12.80 23.36 5.24
CA GLY A 423 -14.12 22.77 5.47
C GLY A 423 -14.43 21.56 4.57
N SER A 424 -15.70 21.16 4.54
CA SER A 424 -16.20 20.00 3.82
C SER A 424 -17.56 20.31 3.23
N MET A 425 -17.77 20.00 1.94
CA MET A 425 -19.09 20.13 1.31
C MET A 425 -20.14 19.21 1.95
N GLY A 426 -19.73 18.19 2.70
CA GLY A 426 -20.65 17.39 3.50
C GLY A 426 -21.36 18.20 4.60
N SER A 427 -20.71 19.25 5.13
CA SER A 427 -21.36 20.17 6.07
C SER A 427 -22.43 21.03 5.40
N ASP A 428 -22.12 21.57 4.23
CA ASP A 428 -23.06 22.37 3.44
C ASP A 428 -24.26 21.51 3.00
N TYR A 429 -24.02 20.30 2.46
CA TYR A 429 -25.06 19.34 2.09
C TYR A 429 -26.00 19.02 3.28
N LEU A 430 -25.44 18.76 4.47
CA LEU A 430 -26.24 18.51 5.67
C LEU A 430 -27.14 19.70 6.00
N GLN A 431 -26.61 20.91 5.92
CA GLN A 431 -27.36 22.12 6.25
C GLN A 431 -28.48 22.39 5.23
N GLU A 432 -28.20 22.22 3.93
CA GLU A 432 -29.22 22.30 2.88
C GLU A 432 -30.33 21.27 3.05
N ALA A 433 -29.97 20.06 3.46
CA ALA A 433 -30.96 19.03 3.77
C ALA A 433 -31.81 19.39 5.00
N CYS A 434 -31.18 19.90 6.06
CA CYS A 434 -31.87 20.20 7.32
C CYS A 434 -32.71 21.48 7.29
N ASP A 435 -32.40 22.45 6.43
CA ASP A 435 -33.21 23.66 6.25
C ASP A 435 -34.28 23.53 5.15
N GLY A 436 -34.32 22.39 4.47
CA GLY A 436 -35.29 22.05 3.43
C GLY A 436 -34.98 22.65 2.05
N THR A 437 -33.77 23.18 1.85
CA THR A 437 -33.28 23.63 0.54
C THR A 437 -33.10 22.45 -0.42
N LEU A 438 -32.61 21.30 0.08
CA LEU A 438 -32.46 20.09 -0.71
C LEU A 438 -33.80 19.32 -0.80
N THR A 439 -34.28 19.08 -2.01
CA THR A 439 -35.57 18.39 -2.22
C THR A 439 -35.46 16.87 -2.21
N ASP A 440 -34.32 16.33 -2.62
CA ASP A 440 -34.05 14.89 -2.71
C ASP A 440 -32.87 14.54 -1.81
N VAL A 441 -33.15 14.09 -0.59
CA VAL A 441 -32.13 13.76 0.40
C VAL A 441 -31.89 12.25 0.46
N VAL A 442 -30.63 11.84 0.35
CA VAL A 442 -30.22 10.44 0.53
C VAL A 442 -30.08 10.12 2.02
N ALA A 443 -30.95 9.25 2.54
CA ALA A 443 -31.06 8.94 3.97
C ALA A 443 -29.74 8.39 4.56
N ASP A 444 -29.06 7.47 3.87
CA ASP A 444 -27.80 6.89 4.35
C ASP A 444 -26.70 7.95 4.54
N ILE A 445 -26.69 8.98 3.69
CA ILE A 445 -25.76 10.11 3.80
C ILE A 445 -26.15 11.03 4.96
N LEU A 446 -27.44 11.23 5.23
CA LEU A 446 -27.85 11.93 6.44
C LEU A 446 -27.43 11.18 7.71
N THR A 447 -27.59 9.86 7.74
CA THR A 447 -27.15 9.05 8.89
C THR A 447 -25.63 9.16 9.09
N LEU A 448 -24.83 9.10 8.01
CA LEU A 448 -23.39 9.37 8.06
C LEU A 448 -23.07 10.76 8.63
N LEU A 449 -23.89 11.75 8.25
CA LEU A 449 -23.74 13.15 8.64
C LEU A 449 -24.46 13.52 9.96
N ASN A 450 -24.93 12.54 10.74
CA ASN A 450 -25.57 12.68 12.05
C ASN A 450 -26.97 13.32 12.05
N GLU A 451 -27.71 13.15 10.96
CA GLU A 451 -29.11 13.55 10.78
C GLU A 451 -29.39 15.04 11.11
N CYS A 452 -30.68 15.41 11.16
CA CYS A 452 -31.13 16.76 11.46
C CYS A 452 -31.65 16.87 12.90
N PRO A 453 -31.46 18.03 13.57
CA PRO A 453 -30.81 19.26 13.08
C PRO A 453 -29.28 19.14 13.04
N ALA A 454 -28.66 19.87 12.10
CA ALA A 454 -27.21 19.95 12.02
C ALA A 454 -26.60 20.46 13.33
N ILE A 455 -25.79 19.62 13.97
CA ILE A 455 -25.12 19.92 15.25
C ILE A 455 -24.00 20.94 15.07
N THR A 456 -23.66 21.65 16.15
CA THR A 456 -22.69 22.77 16.14
C THR A 456 -21.35 22.38 15.53
N GLY A 457 -20.80 21.22 15.88
CA GLY A 457 -19.53 20.74 15.32
C GLY A 457 -19.55 20.57 13.79
N ARG A 458 -20.68 20.11 13.24
CA ARG A 458 -20.85 19.91 11.79
C ARG A 458 -21.06 21.23 11.07
N VAL A 459 -21.89 22.12 11.61
CA VAL A 459 -22.07 23.49 11.07
C VAL A 459 -20.74 24.24 11.03
N ALA A 460 -19.86 24.03 12.00
CA ALA A 460 -18.54 24.68 12.01
C ALA A 460 -17.58 24.19 10.92
N LEU A 461 -17.96 23.16 10.14
CA LEU A 461 -17.18 22.62 9.03
C LEU A 461 -17.66 23.10 7.65
N SER A 462 -18.61 24.04 7.56
CA SER A 462 -19.04 24.61 6.27
C SER A 462 -17.83 25.01 5.43
N TYR A 463 -17.92 24.74 4.13
CA TYR A 463 -16.83 24.95 3.20
C TYR A 463 -16.52 26.44 3.04
N GLN A 464 -15.24 26.79 3.13
CA GLN A 464 -14.77 28.16 3.18
C GLN A 464 -15.20 28.94 1.92
N GLY A 465 -15.96 30.01 2.12
CA GLY A 465 -16.49 30.86 1.05
C GLY A 465 -17.87 30.48 0.52
N GLU A 466 -18.45 29.36 0.97
CA GLU A 466 -19.83 28.97 0.62
C GLU A 466 -20.89 29.70 1.47
N SER A 467 -22.15 29.51 1.13
CA SER A 467 -23.31 30.19 1.73
C SER A 467 -23.46 29.95 3.23
N TYR A 468 -23.13 28.74 3.71
CA TYR A 468 -23.20 28.39 5.13
C TYR A 468 -21.94 28.78 5.91
N ALA A 469 -20.89 29.28 5.24
CA ALA A 469 -19.66 29.71 5.91
C ALA A 469 -19.73 31.18 6.33
N SER A 470 -19.92 31.41 7.63
CA SER A 470 -19.90 32.76 8.20
C SER A 470 -18.55 33.46 7.99
N SER A 471 -18.55 34.81 8.02
CA SER A 471 -17.31 35.59 7.96
C SER A 471 -16.32 35.25 9.09
N THR A 472 -16.84 34.93 10.28
CA THR A 472 -16.04 34.47 11.42
C THR A 472 -15.36 33.13 11.13
N LEU A 473 -16.11 32.16 10.59
CA LEU A 473 -15.56 30.85 10.21
C LEU A 473 -14.51 30.99 9.10
N ASN A 474 -14.77 31.79 8.07
CA ASN A 474 -13.81 32.06 6.99
C ASN A 474 -12.51 32.70 7.50
N ALA A 475 -12.61 33.62 8.47
CA ALA A 475 -11.45 34.22 9.12
C ALA A 475 -10.71 33.20 10.01
N ALA A 476 -11.43 32.31 10.70
CA ALA A 476 -10.84 31.23 11.49
C ALA A 476 -10.03 30.28 10.61
N TYR A 477 -10.57 29.83 9.47
CA TYR A 477 -9.84 28.99 8.51
C TYR A 477 -8.56 29.67 8.02
N THR A 478 -8.62 30.93 7.63
CA THR A 478 -7.43 31.67 7.16
C THR A 478 -6.30 31.68 8.20
N LYS A 479 -6.64 31.89 9.48
CA LYS A 479 -5.66 31.86 10.57
C LYS A 479 -5.16 30.45 10.85
N ALA A 480 -6.05 29.47 10.90
CA ALA A 480 -5.71 28.06 11.12
C ALA A 480 -4.79 27.52 10.01
N GLN A 481 -5.07 27.82 8.74
CA GLN A 481 -4.23 27.44 7.60
C GLN A 481 -2.80 27.96 7.73
N ALA A 482 -2.62 29.21 8.20
CA ALA A 482 -1.30 29.79 8.42
C ALA A 482 -0.54 29.06 9.55
N ALA A 483 -1.22 28.74 10.65
CA ALA A 483 -0.64 27.96 11.74
C ALA A 483 -0.33 26.52 11.31
N TYR A 484 -1.25 25.87 10.61
CA TYR A 484 -1.08 24.52 10.06
C TYR A 484 0.14 24.45 9.15
N SER A 485 0.22 25.32 8.14
CA SER A 485 1.33 25.33 7.17
C SER A 485 2.69 25.62 7.80
N ALA A 486 2.73 26.32 8.93
CA ALA A 486 3.97 26.66 9.62
C ALA A 486 4.44 25.60 10.61
N ASN A 487 3.57 24.66 11.02
CA ASN A 487 3.84 23.76 12.15
C ASN A 487 3.59 22.27 11.84
N VAL A 488 2.88 21.91 10.77
CA VAL A 488 2.65 20.50 10.43
C VAL A 488 3.92 19.89 9.80
N ASP A 489 4.28 18.68 10.23
CA ASP A 489 5.50 18.00 9.79
C ASP A 489 5.23 16.97 8.69
N ALA A 490 4.08 16.29 8.75
CA ALA A 490 3.68 15.26 7.80
C ALA A 490 2.16 15.23 7.62
N VAL A 491 1.70 14.94 6.40
CA VAL A 491 0.28 15.04 6.06
C VAL A 491 -0.15 13.86 5.20
N MET A 492 -1.24 13.20 5.61
CA MET A 492 -1.97 12.25 4.78
C MET A 492 -3.24 12.92 4.26
N CYS A 493 -3.34 13.05 2.94
CA CYS A 493 -4.57 13.43 2.25
C CYS A 493 -5.00 12.32 1.29
N SER A 494 -6.23 12.37 0.78
CA SER A 494 -6.72 11.37 -0.16
C SER A 494 -7.46 11.99 -1.34
N THR A 495 -7.41 11.31 -2.47
CA THR A 495 -8.16 11.64 -3.69
C THR A 495 -9.24 10.61 -4.01
N SER A 496 -9.53 9.66 -3.12
CA SER A 496 -10.53 8.63 -3.38
C SER A 496 -11.30 8.19 -2.15
N ALA A 497 -12.62 8.14 -2.28
CA ALA A 497 -13.54 7.53 -1.30
C ALA A 497 -13.58 6.00 -1.33
N SER A 498 -12.77 5.34 -2.18
CA SER A 498 -12.82 3.87 -2.32
C SER A 498 -12.20 3.10 -1.17
N GLY A 499 -11.17 3.65 -0.50
CA GLY A 499 -10.71 3.09 0.76
C GLY A 499 -10.19 1.64 0.75
N LEU A 500 -10.19 1.04 1.93
CA LEU A 500 -9.93 -0.36 2.24
C LEU A 500 -11.25 -1.12 2.37
N ALA A 501 -11.18 -2.45 2.25
CA ALA A 501 -12.36 -3.31 2.09
C ALA A 501 -13.03 -3.35 3.46
N SER A 502 -14.12 -2.60 3.61
CA SER A 502 -14.75 -2.41 4.91
C SER A 502 -16.24 -2.13 4.77
N THR A 503 -16.97 -2.27 5.86
CA THR A 503 -18.41 -1.96 5.91
C THR A 503 -18.71 -0.49 5.65
N LEU A 504 -17.75 0.41 5.91
CA LEU A 504 -17.92 1.86 5.76
C LEU A 504 -17.67 2.34 4.32
N GLU A 505 -17.00 1.54 3.51
CA GLU A 505 -16.63 1.88 2.14
C GLU A 505 -17.83 2.34 1.29
N ALA A 506 -18.88 1.52 1.25
CA ALA A 506 -20.06 1.78 0.42
C ALA A 506 -20.70 3.14 0.77
N VAL A 507 -20.68 3.50 2.05
CA VAL A 507 -21.21 4.77 2.55
C VAL A 507 -20.35 5.94 2.08
N TYR A 508 -19.02 5.83 2.11
CA TYR A 508 -18.14 6.89 1.61
C TYR A 508 -18.15 7.03 0.09
N ILE A 509 -18.26 5.93 -0.65
CA ILE A 509 -18.46 5.97 -2.12
C ILE A 509 -19.78 6.66 -2.45
N LEU A 510 -20.87 6.32 -1.75
CA LEU A 510 -22.15 7.01 -1.92
C LEU A 510 -22.03 8.49 -1.57
N ALA A 511 -21.29 8.83 -0.50
CA ALA A 511 -21.09 10.22 -0.09
C ALA A 511 -20.39 11.03 -1.18
N ARG A 512 -19.35 10.46 -1.81
CA ARG A 512 -18.65 11.05 -2.95
C ARG A 512 -19.57 11.38 -4.13
N GLU A 513 -20.53 10.51 -4.43
CA GLU A 513 -21.43 10.68 -5.59
C GLU A 513 -22.58 11.65 -5.30
N VAL A 514 -23.04 11.73 -4.05
CA VAL A 514 -24.23 12.49 -3.65
C VAL A 514 -23.89 13.90 -3.17
N ILE A 515 -22.81 14.05 -2.39
CA ILE A 515 -22.40 15.35 -1.87
C ILE A 515 -21.85 16.18 -3.05
N PRO A 516 -22.26 17.45 -3.21
CA PRO A 516 -21.79 18.32 -4.29
C PRO A 516 -20.37 18.82 -4.03
N HIS A 517 -19.40 17.90 -4.03
CA HIS A 517 -17.99 18.20 -3.82
C HIS A 517 -17.44 19.20 -4.83
N LYS A 518 -16.43 19.97 -4.41
CA LYS A 518 -15.73 20.91 -5.29
C LYS A 518 -14.80 20.23 -6.29
N SER A 519 -14.45 18.96 -6.05
CA SER A 519 -13.58 18.14 -6.88
C SER A 519 -13.92 16.65 -6.71
N ASP A 520 -13.66 15.87 -7.77
CA ASP A 520 -13.73 14.40 -7.73
C ASP A 520 -12.65 13.78 -6.83
N ASP A 521 -11.60 14.55 -6.51
CA ASP A 521 -10.51 14.17 -5.62
C ASP A 521 -10.90 14.46 -4.17
N ASN A 522 -11.51 13.46 -3.51
CA ASN A 522 -11.94 13.53 -2.12
C ASN A 522 -11.94 12.14 -1.46
N ASP A 523 -11.92 12.13 -0.13
CA ASP A 523 -11.97 10.92 0.68
C ASP A 523 -13.40 10.43 1.00
N GLY A 524 -14.39 11.01 0.31
CA GLY A 524 -15.82 10.82 0.53
C GLY A 524 -16.47 11.94 1.34
N ILE A 525 -15.70 12.71 2.11
CA ILE A 525 -16.22 13.84 2.92
C ILE A 525 -15.36 15.09 2.77
N VAL A 526 -14.03 14.94 2.75
CA VAL A 526 -13.07 16.04 2.65
C VAL A 526 -12.36 15.98 1.31
N GLU A 527 -12.41 17.09 0.59
CA GLU A 527 -11.69 17.27 -0.66
C GLU A 527 -10.17 17.36 -0.42
N TYR A 528 -9.38 16.83 -1.36
CA TYR A 528 -7.92 16.92 -1.32
C TYR A 528 -7.44 18.37 -1.18
N ASP A 529 -8.04 19.31 -1.92
CA ASP A 529 -7.71 20.74 -1.85
C ASP A 529 -8.01 21.36 -0.48
N SER A 530 -9.00 20.83 0.25
CA SER A 530 -9.27 21.23 1.63
C SER A 530 -8.22 20.65 2.57
N CYS A 531 -7.80 19.41 2.36
CA CYS A 531 -6.76 18.75 3.14
C CYS A 531 -5.36 19.37 2.98
N ALA A 532 -4.96 19.64 1.75
CA ALA A 532 -3.66 20.23 1.43
C ALA A 532 -3.63 21.77 1.59
N LYS A 533 -4.68 22.39 2.13
CA LYS A 533 -4.81 23.84 2.12
C LYS A 533 -3.68 24.52 2.90
N GLY A 534 -3.00 25.45 2.22
CA GLY A 534 -1.86 26.19 2.75
C GLY A 534 -0.51 25.49 2.52
N LEU A 535 -0.53 24.24 2.06
CA LEU A 535 0.65 23.45 1.74
C LEU A 535 0.92 23.47 0.23
N SER A 536 2.16 23.13 -0.14
CA SER A 536 2.53 22.94 -1.54
C SER A 536 2.12 21.55 -2.01
N THR A 537 1.21 21.48 -2.98
CA THR A 537 0.76 20.21 -3.57
C THR A 537 1.86 19.47 -4.32
N SER A 538 2.94 20.16 -4.73
CA SER A 538 4.11 19.54 -5.37
C SER A 538 4.92 18.61 -4.44
N GLY A 539 4.72 18.72 -3.12
CA GLY A 539 5.37 17.86 -2.14
C GLY A 539 4.61 16.57 -1.84
N PHE A 540 3.44 16.37 -2.47
CA PHE A 540 2.62 15.18 -2.29
C PHE A 540 2.98 14.09 -3.30
N ASP A 541 3.06 12.85 -2.82
CA ASP A 541 3.35 11.66 -3.62
C ASP A 541 2.49 10.49 -3.13
N ASP A 542 2.13 9.58 -4.03
CA ASP A 542 1.18 8.50 -3.75
C ASP A 542 1.82 7.24 -3.17
N THR A 543 3.08 7.31 -2.75
CA THR A 543 3.76 6.26 -2.02
C THR A 543 3.76 6.52 -0.50
N TYR A 544 3.57 5.46 0.29
CA TYR A 544 3.63 5.54 1.77
C TYR A 544 5.00 5.97 2.32
N THR A 545 6.03 6.06 1.48
CA THR A 545 7.35 6.61 1.86
C THR A 545 7.40 8.13 1.81
N SER A 546 6.35 8.79 1.30
CA SER A 546 6.26 10.24 1.23
C SER A 546 5.85 10.85 2.56
N THR A 547 6.52 11.94 2.97
CA THR A 547 6.10 12.74 4.13
C THR A 547 4.71 13.34 3.93
N ASN A 548 4.40 13.81 2.72
CA ASN A 548 3.05 14.23 2.34
C ASN A 548 2.46 13.15 1.44
N TYR A 549 1.67 12.28 2.03
CA TYR A 549 1.18 11.07 1.39
C TYR A 549 -0.19 11.30 0.77
N LEU A 550 -0.27 11.12 -0.55
CA LEU A 550 -1.48 11.26 -1.34
C LEU A 550 -2.12 9.91 -1.60
N THR A 551 -3.12 9.59 -0.79
CA THR A 551 -3.68 8.25 -0.71
C THR A 551 -4.91 8.07 -1.58
N LYS A 552 -5.40 6.83 -1.61
CA LYS A 552 -6.75 6.48 -2.09
C LYS A 552 -7.63 5.91 -0.97
N LEU A 553 -7.40 6.36 0.26
CA LEU A 553 -8.11 5.94 1.46
C LEU A 553 -9.40 6.75 1.62
N ASN A 554 -10.50 6.14 2.04
CA ASN A 554 -11.66 6.93 2.44
C ASN A 554 -11.38 7.64 3.78
N HIS A 555 -12.26 8.56 4.19
CA HIS A 555 -12.03 9.38 5.39
C HIS A 555 -11.75 8.51 6.64
N ALA A 556 -12.48 7.41 6.83
CA ALA A 556 -12.30 6.53 7.97
C ALA A 556 -10.98 5.74 7.88
N ASP A 557 -10.55 5.29 6.71
CA ASP A 557 -9.32 4.50 6.59
C ASP A 557 -8.05 5.30 6.88
N THR A 558 -8.11 6.64 6.78
CA THR A 558 -6.98 7.50 7.21
C THR A 558 -6.74 7.49 8.72
N THR A 559 -7.63 6.85 9.50
CA THR A 559 -7.49 6.65 10.95
C THR A 559 -6.74 5.38 11.32
N PHE A 560 -6.24 4.62 10.34
CA PHE A 560 -5.57 3.33 10.53
C PHE A 560 -6.45 2.13 10.90
N ARG A 561 -7.73 2.35 11.27
CA ARG A 561 -8.61 1.30 11.82
C ARG A 561 -8.82 0.04 10.97
N ASN A 562 -8.54 0.12 9.67
CA ASN A 562 -8.68 -0.99 8.72
C ASN A 562 -7.30 -1.48 8.19
N GLY A 563 -6.22 -1.02 8.82
CA GLY A 563 -4.85 -1.45 8.50
C GLY A 563 -4.34 -1.00 7.14
N ASP A 564 -3.66 -1.91 6.43
CA ASP A 564 -2.95 -1.63 5.18
C ASP A 564 -3.47 -2.49 4.01
N SER A 565 -3.47 -1.92 2.80
CA SER A 565 -3.79 -2.66 1.58
C SER A 565 -2.70 -3.68 1.23
N LEU A 566 -3.12 -4.88 0.80
CA LEU A 566 -2.25 -5.93 0.27
C LEU A 566 -1.51 -5.52 -1.01
N PHE A 567 -2.14 -4.71 -1.86
CA PHE A 567 -1.71 -4.55 -3.26
C PHE A 567 -1.61 -3.10 -3.74
N SER A 568 -1.80 -2.12 -2.85
CA SER A 568 -1.66 -0.72 -3.22
C SER A 568 -0.83 0.08 -2.22
N SER A 569 0.30 0.59 -2.69
CA SER A 569 1.16 1.55 -2.00
C SER A 569 0.46 2.86 -1.65
N LYS A 570 -0.69 3.15 -2.26
CA LYS A 570 -1.54 4.34 -2.05
C LYS A 570 -2.56 4.15 -0.92
N LYS A 571 -2.63 2.95 -0.33
CA LYS A 571 -3.62 2.56 0.68
C LYS A 571 -2.94 1.87 1.88
N LYS A 572 -1.79 2.38 2.29
CA LYS A 572 -0.96 1.86 3.38
C LYS A 572 -0.72 2.90 4.50
N PRO A 573 -1.75 3.27 5.26
CA PRO A 573 -1.62 4.28 6.32
C PRO A 573 -0.70 3.83 7.47
N MET A 574 -0.69 2.56 7.87
CA MET A 574 0.18 2.04 8.94
C MET A 574 1.65 2.10 8.55
N LYS A 575 2.00 1.56 7.37
CA LYS A 575 3.38 1.66 6.86
C LYS A 575 3.82 3.10 6.65
N TRP A 576 2.91 4.01 6.25
CA TRP A 576 3.25 5.43 6.18
C TRP A 576 3.65 6.00 7.53
N PHE A 577 2.81 5.82 8.57
CA PHE A 577 3.12 6.34 9.91
C PHE A 577 4.41 5.75 10.45
N LYS A 578 4.62 4.45 10.26
CA LYS A 578 5.85 3.73 10.59
C LYS A 578 7.06 4.32 9.86
N ASN A 579 6.94 4.59 8.56
CA ASN A 579 8.02 5.09 7.71
C ASN A 579 8.48 6.50 8.09
N LEU A 580 7.58 7.37 8.54
CA LEU A 580 7.92 8.73 8.98
C LEU A 580 9.01 8.77 10.07
N PHE A 581 9.18 7.68 10.81
CA PHE A 581 10.12 7.59 11.92
C PHE A 581 11.07 6.38 11.86
N SER A 582 11.12 5.69 10.71
CA SER A 582 12.02 4.55 10.49
C SER A 582 13.39 4.96 9.95
#